data_AF-A0A7I9XPX3-F1
#
_entry.id   AF-A0A7I9XPX3-F1
#
_cell.length_a   1.000
_cell.length_b   1.000
_cell.length_c   1.000
_cell.angle_alpha   90.00
_cell.angle_beta   90.00
_cell.angle_gamma   90.00
#
_symmetry.space_group_name_H-M   'P 1'
#
loop_
_entity.id
_entity.type
_entity.pdbx_description
1 polymer ?
#
loop_
_entity_poly.entity_id
_entity_poly.type
_entity_poly.pdbx_seq_one_letter_code
_entity_poly.pdbx_strand_id
1 'polypeptide(L)'
;MDIDYNDQRLNEGLANLLHQGKSGRLSDFTSWPWDEVHLFNEYAEREFIEKTVGAPVIRSNFFESKASLLVFEDHGKPVKAVGIAADYLRGQDHRVSWPNDVMLQPWGAGFLQLTLPSAGA
;
A
#
# COMPACT_ATOMS: atom_id res chain seq x y z
N MET A 1 -6.35 3.23 -14.62
CA MET A 1 -4.87 3.19 -14.48
C MET A 1 -4.40 1.76 -14.72
N ASP A 2 -3.12 1.52 -15.00
CA ASP A 2 -2.56 0.17 -15.01
C ASP A 2 -1.78 -0.08 -13.70
N ILE A 3 -1.85 -1.30 -13.17
CA ILE A 3 -1.15 -1.70 -11.93
C ILE A 3 0.26 -2.15 -12.29
N ASP A 4 1.26 -1.53 -11.66
CA ASP A 4 2.66 -1.91 -11.77
C ASP A 4 2.96 -3.06 -10.79
N TYR A 5 3.10 -4.28 -11.30
CA TYR A 5 3.52 -5.44 -10.49
C TYR A 5 5.04 -5.62 -10.45
N ASN A 6 5.79 -4.80 -11.20
CA ASN A 6 7.24 -4.94 -11.40
C ASN A 6 8.04 -3.82 -10.71
N ASP A 7 7.42 -3.05 -9.80
CA ASP A 7 8.15 -2.09 -8.97
C ASP A 7 9.07 -2.85 -8.00
N GLN A 8 10.28 -3.11 -8.48
CA GLN A 8 11.27 -3.93 -7.78
C GLN A 8 11.73 -3.25 -6.48
N ARG A 9 11.92 -1.93 -6.50
CA ARG A 9 12.36 -1.18 -5.32
C ARG A 9 11.35 -1.31 -4.19
N LEU A 10 10.07 -1.12 -4.49
CA LEU A 10 9.02 -1.26 -3.49
C LEU A 10 8.87 -2.74 -3.06
N ASN A 11 8.70 -3.67 -3.99
CA ASN A 11 8.51 -5.08 -3.65
C ASN A 11 9.67 -5.67 -2.83
N GLU A 12 10.92 -5.43 -3.23
CA GLU A 12 12.09 -5.91 -2.49
C GLU A 12 12.29 -5.18 -1.17
N GLY A 13 12.03 -3.87 -1.13
CA GLY A 13 12.11 -3.09 0.09
C GLY A 13 11.17 -3.60 1.19
N LEU A 14 9.91 -3.85 0.82
CA LEU A 14 8.89 -4.38 1.73
C LEU A 14 9.19 -5.82 2.15
N ALA A 15 9.60 -6.67 1.20
CA ALA A 15 10.00 -8.05 1.52
C ALA A 15 11.21 -8.09 2.47
N ASN A 16 12.18 -7.19 2.29
CA ASN A 16 13.34 -7.09 3.15
C ASN A 16 12.99 -6.61 4.56
N LEU A 17 12.11 -5.61 4.71
CA LEU A 17 11.60 -5.19 6.03
C LEU A 17 10.91 -6.36 6.75
N LEU A 18 10.07 -7.09 6.03
CA LEU A 18 9.35 -8.23 6.56
C LEU A 18 10.32 -9.32 7.04
N HIS A 19 11.27 -9.73 6.18
CA HIS A 19 12.24 -10.78 6.51
C HIS A 19 13.17 -10.38 7.66
N GLN A 20 13.53 -9.10 7.78
CA GLN A 20 14.39 -8.61 8.85
C GLN A 20 13.61 -8.29 10.15
N GLY A 21 12.28 -8.32 10.12
CA GLY A 21 11.44 -7.90 11.24
C GLY A 21 11.69 -6.45 11.65
N LYS A 22 11.92 -5.57 10.67
CA LYS A 22 12.22 -4.15 10.90
C LYS A 22 11.05 -3.27 10.51
N SER A 23 11.03 -2.09 11.12
CA SER A 23 10.13 -1.01 10.72
C SER A 23 10.82 -0.05 9.76
N GLY A 24 10.05 0.63 8.91
CA GLY A 24 10.56 1.64 7.99
C GLY A 24 9.44 2.54 7.47
N ARG A 25 9.78 3.68 6.85
CA ARG A 25 8.79 4.52 6.18
C ARG A 25 8.49 3.96 4.81
N LEU A 26 7.23 4.00 4.38
CA LEU A 26 6.89 3.56 3.01
C LEU A 26 7.60 4.44 1.96
N SER A 27 7.74 5.74 2.24
CA SER A 27 8.38 6.71 1.36
C SER A 27 9.85 6.40 1.05
N ASP A 28 10.56 5.67 1.92
CA ASP A 28 11.96 5.26 1.67
C ASP A 28 12.11 4.34 0.43
N PHE A 29 11.02 3.64 0.07
CA PHE A 29 10.99 2.69 -1.05
C PHE A 29 10.35 3.26 -2.32
N THR A 30 9.83 4.49 -2.26
CA THR A 30 9.25 5.18 -3.41
C THR A 30 10.21 6.21 -3.99
N SER A 31 10.08 6.54 -5.27
CA SER A 31 10.94 7.52 -5.96
C SER A 31 10.17 8.61 -6.70
N TRP A 32 8.85 8.67 -6.52
CA TRP A 32 7.94 9.65 -7.13
C TRP A 32 7.25 10.48 -6.04
N PRO A 33 6.71 11.67 -6.37
CA PRO A 33 5.93 12.46 -5.42
C PRO A 33 4.57 11.82 -5.15
N TRP A 34 4.18 11.76 -3.88
CA TRP A 34 2.85 11.37 -3.42
C TRP A 34 2.63 11.92 -1.99
N ASP A 35 1.38 12.18 -1.63
CA ASP A 35 0.97 12.70 -0.31
C ASP A 35 0.07 11.73 0.47
N GLU A 36 -0.69 10.89 -0.22
CA GLU A 36 -1.54 9.85 0.36
C GLU A 36 -1.33 8.49 -0.32
N VAL A 37 -1.46 7.41 0.45
CA VAL A 37 -1.47 6.03 -0.05
C VAL A 37 -2.67 5.27 0.49
N HIS A 38 -3.25 4.43 -0.37
CA HIS A 38 -4.32 3.52 -0.04
C HIS A 38 -3.87 2.06 -0.11
N LEU A 39 -4.31 1.24 0.84
CA LEU A 39 -4.09 -0.21 0.84
C LEU A 39 -5.41 -0.93 0.58
N PHE A 40 -5.40 -1.83 -0.40
CA PHE A 40 -6.49 -2.78 -0.65
C PHE A 40 -5.93 -4.19 -0.69
N ASN A 41 -6.58 -5.12 0.00
CA ASN A 41 -6.19 -6.53 0.02
C ASN A 41 -6.92 -7.32 -1.08
N GLU A 42 -6.55 -8.59 -1.25
CA GLU A 42 -7.18 -9.51 -2.20
C GLU A 42 -8.73 -9.48 -2.07
N TYR A 43 -9.42 -9.55 -3.20
CA TYR A 43 -10.89 -9.48 -3.32
C TYR A 43 -11.54 -8.15 -2.95
N ALA A 44 -10.77 -7.07 -2.74
CA ALA A 44 -11.36 -5.74 -2.60
C ALA A 44 -12.21 -5.40 -3.84
N GLU A 45 -13.44 -4.92 -3.58
CA GLU A 45 -14.39 -4.58 -4.64
C GLU A 45 -13.95 -3.36 -5.41
N ARG A 46 -14.16 -3.36 -6.72
CA ARG A 46 -13.86 -2.22 -7.60
C ARG A 46 -14.53 -0.95 -7.11
N GLU A 47 -15.83 -1.02 -6.78
CA GLU A 47 -16.59 0.15 -6.33
C GLU A 47 -16.00 0.74 -5.05
N PHE A 48 -15.54 -0.10 -4.12
CA PHE A 48 -14.88 0.35 -2.90
C PHE A 48 -13.55 1.04 -3.19
N ILE A 49 -12.72 0.45 -4.07
CA ILE A 49 -11.43 1.02 -4.47
C ILE A 49 -11.64 2.37 -5.16
N GLU A 50 -12.48 2.42 -6.20
CA GLU A 50 -12.70 3.63 -6.99
C GLU A 50 -13.39 4.74 -6.19
N LYS A 51 -14.24 4.39 -5.23
CA LYS A 51 -14.85 5.36 -4.30
C LYS A 51 -13.82 5.96 -3.34
N THR A 52 -12.88 5.15 -2.87
CA THR A 52 -11.83 5.61 -1.94
C THR A 52 -10.81 6.48 -2.66
N VAL A 53 -10.38 6.06 -3.85
CA VAL A 53 -9.36 6.72 -4.68
C VAL A 53 -9.95 7.90 -5.50
N GLY A 54 -11.27 7.94 -5.69
CA GLY A 54 -11.92 8.94 -6.53
C GLY A 54 -11.65 8.81 -8.04
N ALA A 55 -11.02 7.71 -8.49
CA ALA A 55 -10.76 7.46 -9.91
C ALA A 55 -10.75 5.95 -10.26
N PRO A 56 -10.91 5.60 -11.56
CA PRO A 56 -10.82 4.22 -12.01
C PRO A 56 -9.41 3.60 -11.88
N VAL A 57 -9.29 2.57 -11.03
CA VAL A 57 -8.02 1.87 -10.75
C VAL A 57 -7.95 0.52 -11.45
N ILE A 58 -8.94 -0.36 -11.23
CA ILE A 58 -8.96 -1.73 -11.74
C ILE A 58 -10.00 -1.91 -12.85
N ARG A 59 -9.77 -2.88 -13.75
CA ARG A 59 -10.69 -3.16 -14.88
C ARG A 59 -11.76 -4.20 -14.52
N SER A 60 -11.39 -5.19 -13.69
CA SER A 60 -12.30 -6.24 -13.20
C SER A 60 -13.19 -5.71 -12.06
N ASN A 61 -14.27 -6.42 -11.76
CA ASN A 61 -15.19 -6.06 -10.67
C ASN A 61 -14.56 -6.21 -9.27
N PHE A 62 -13.51 -7.02 -9.15
CA PHE A 62 -12.75 -7.24 -7.92
C PHE A 62 -11.26 -7.20 -8.20
N PHE A 63 -10.47 -6.91 -7.18
CA PHE A 63 -9.02 -7.09 -7.23
C PHE A 63 -8.68 -8.58 -7.12
N GLU A 64 -8.72 -9.27 -8.26
CA GLU A 64 -8.45 -10.70 -8.42
C GLU A 64 -6.95 -11.00 -8.44
N SER A 65 -6.24 -10.64 -7.37
CA SER A 65 -4.81 -10.88 -7.24
C SER A 65 -4.44 -11.27 -5.82
N LYS A 66 -3.55 -12.25 -5.68
CA LYS A 66 -2.94 -12.64 -4.39
C LYS A 66 -1.99 -11.58 -3.81
N ALA A 67 -1.87 -10.46 -4.51
CA ALA A 67 -1.09 -9.31 -4.10
C ALA A 67 -1.86 -8.44 -3.10
N SER A 68 -1.16 -7.58 -2.38
CA SER A 68 -1.78 -6.35 -1.87
C SER A 68 -1.70 -5.26 -2.95
N LEU A 69 -2.69 -4.38 -3.03
CA LEU A 69 -2.69 -3.21 -3.92
C LEU A 69 -2.39 -1.95 -3.10
N LEU A 70 -1.35 -1.22 -3.50
CA LEU A 70 -1.08 0.14 -3.02
C LEU A 70 -1.44 1.13 -4.12
N VAL A 71 -2.30 2.10 -3.82
CA VAL A 71 -2.61 3.21 -4.73
C VAL A 71 -2.08 4.50 -4.11
N PHE A 72 -1.18 5.17 -4.82
CA PHE A 72 -0.54 6.41 -4.39
C PHE A 72 -1.20 7.60 -5.07
N GLU A 73 -1.48 8.64 -4.30
CA GLU A 73 -2.04 9.89 -4.78
C GLU A 73 -1.10 11.06 -4.54
N ASP A 74 -1.24 12.09 -5.37
CA ASP A 74 -0.62 13.39 -5.19
C ASP A 74 -1.72 14.46 -5.36
N HIS A 75 -2.07 15.14 -4.27
CA HIS A 75 -3.12 16.16 -4.22
C HIS A 75 -4.48 15.66 -4.75
N GLY A 76 -4.89 14.46 -4.33
CA GLY A 76 -6.16 13.81 -4.70
C GLY A 76 -6.19 13.28 -6.14
N LYS A 77 -5.02 13.19 -6.80
CA LYS A 77 -4.88 12.58 -8.12
C LYS A 77 -4.08 11.30 -7.99
N PRO A 78 -4.62 10.15 -8.42
CA PRO A 78 -3.88 8.90 -8.40
C PRO A 78 -2.70 8.96 -9.37
N VAL A 79 -1.48 8.82 -8.84
CA VAL A 79 -0.23 8.91 -9.61
C VAL A 79 0.39 7.55 -9.91
N LYS A 80 0.17 6.56 -9.04
CA LYS A 80 0.70 5.21 -9.25
C LYS A 80 -0.14 4.15 -8.52
N ALA A 81 -0.35 3.00 -9.14
CA ALA A 81 -0.88 1.81 -8.50
C ALA A 81 0.15 0.70 -8.58
N VAL A 82 0.49 0.08 -7.45
CA VAL A 82 1.52 -0.97 -7.35
C VAL A 82 0.94 -2.22 -6.72
N GLY A 83 1.17 -3.36 -7.37
CA GLY A 83 0.87 -4.67 -6.79
C GLY A 83 2.07 -5.19 -6.00
N ILE A 84 1.86 -5.52 -4.73
CA ILE A 84 2.85 -6.14 -3.85
C ILE A 84 2.67 -7.65 -3.91
N ALA A 85 3.68 -8.38 -4.38
CA ALA A 85 3.59 -9.76 -4.86
C ALA A 85 2.96 -10.79 -3.88
N ALA A 86 2.83 -10.47 -2.60
CA ALA A 86 2.12 -11.28 -1.62
C ALA A 86 1.28 -10.40 -0.68
N ASP A 87 0.11 -10.91 -0.28
CA ASP A 87 -0.83 -10.19 0.58
C ASP A 87 -0.43 -10.20 2.07
N TYR A 88 0.74 -9.64 2.40
CA TYR A 88 1.25 -9.53 3.77
C TYR A 88 1.11 -8.14 4.40
N LEU A 89 0.47 -7.19 3.70
CA LEU A 89 0.23 -5.84 4.21
C LEU A 89 -1.13 -5.75 4.92
N ARG A 90 -1.17 -5.08 6.06
CA ARG A 90 -2.39 -4.89 6.85
C ARG A 90 -2.56 -3.43 7.25
N GLY A 91 -3.79 -2.93 7.24
CA GLY A 91 -4.08 -1.61 7.78
C GLY A 91 -4.25 -1.65 9.30
N GLN A 92 -3.76 -0.62 10.00
CA GLN A 92 -4.10 -0.38 11.40
C GLN A 92 -5.56 0.08 11.55
N ASP A 93 -6.30 -0.46 12.53
CA ASP A 93 -7.64 0.00 12.92
C ASP A 93 -8.67 0.09 11.76
N HIS A 94 -8.63 -0.88 10.83
CA HIS A 94 -9.48 -0.90 9.62
C HIS A 94 -9.29 0.30 8.67
N ARG A 95 -8.25 1.11 8.90
CA ARG A 95 -7.85 2.19 8.01
C ARG A 95 -7.41 1.63 6.67
N VAL A 96 -7.73 2.38 5.61
CA VAL A 96 -7.32 2.07 4.24
C VAL A 96 -6.50 3.18 3.59
N SER A 97 -6.37 4.35 4.23
CA SER A 97 -5.61 5.51 3.71
C SER A 97 -4.65 6.07 4.76
N TRP A 98 -3.43 6.41 4.34
CA TRP A 98 -2.41 7.02 5.19
C TRP A 98 -1.64 8.14 4.46
N PRO A 99 -1.16 9.15 5.21
CA PRO A 99 -0.23 10.16 4.69
C PRO A 99 1.15 9.60 4.34
N ASN A 100 1.98 10.40 3.68
CA ASN A 100 3.32 9.98 3.20
C ASN A 100 4.38 9.64 4.27
N ASP A 101 4.10 9.95 5.53
CA ASP A 101 4.90 9.58 6.69
C ASP A 101 4.43 8.26 7.34
N VAL A 102 3.55 7.52 6.66
CA VAL A 102 3.12 6.18 7.05
C VAL A 102 4.31 5.26 7.34
N MET A 103 4.20 4.55 8.45
CA MET A 103 5.18 3.59 8.92
C MET A 103 4.71 2.18 8.59
N LEU A 104 5.67 1.33 8.26
CA LEU A 104 5.49 -0.11 8.20
C LEU A 104 6.11 -0.73 9.44
N GLN A 105 5.33 -1.53 10.15
CA GLN A 105 5.75 -2.16 11.40
C GLN A 105 5.48 -3.68 11.35
N PRO A 106 6.38 -4.51 11.91
CA PRO A 106 6.11 -5.94 12.08
C PRO A 106 4.86 -6.16 12.94
N TRP A 107 3.92 -6.99 12.45
CA TRP A 107 2.66 -7.29 13.15
C TRP A 107 2.48 -8.79 13.47
N GLY A 108 3.60 -9.53 13.49
CA GLY A 108 3.61 -10.97 13.74
C GLY A 108 3.16 -11.80 12.53
N ALA A 109 3.35 -13.12 12.61
CA ALA A 109 2.93 -14.12 11.61
C ALA A 109 3.33 -13.82 10.15
N GLY A 110 4.40 -13.04 9.93
CA GLY A 110 4.84 -12.67 8.59
C GLY A 110 4.05 -11.53 7.96
N PHE A 111 3.43 -10.65 8.76
CA PHE A 111 2.73 -9.45 8.28
C PHE A 111 3.48 -8.16 8.62
N LEU A 112 3.34 -7.17 7.73
CA LEU A 112 3.63 -5.78 8.01
C LEU A 112 2.32 -5.01 8.14
N GLN A 113 2.23 -4.17 9.15
CA GLN A 113 1.09 -3.28 9.35
C GLN A 113 1.47 -1.84 9.00
N LEU A 114 0.61 -1.18 8.22
CA LEU A 114 0.67 0.25 7.95
C LEU A 114 0.07 0.99 9.15
N THR A 115 0.90 1.76 9.83
CA THR A 115 0.53 2.55 11.00
C THR A 115 0.75 4.02 10.72
N LEU A 116 0.01 4.87 11.43
CA LEU A 116 0.39 6.28 11.49
C LEU A 116 1.79 6.39 12.12
N PRO A 117 2.57 7.44 11.78
CA PRO A 117 3.78 7.74 12.52
C PRO A 117 3.41 7.85 14.00
N SER A 118 4.21 7.22 14.86
CA SER A 118 4.08 7.48 16.29
C SER A 118 4.30 8.97 16.50
N ALA A 119 3.31 9.66 17.06
CA ALA A 119 3.52 11.01 17.58
C ALA A 119 4.70 10.89 18.55
N GLY A 120 5.84 11.47 18.20
CA GLY A 120 7.08 11.28 18.94
C GLY A 120 6.86 11.53 20.43
N ALA A 121 7.36 10.59 21.25
CA ALA A 121 7.69 10.86 22.63
C ALA A 121 8.98 11.70 22.69
#